data_AF-A0A2H5WCC2-F1
#
_entry.id   AF-A0A2H5WCC2-F1
#
_cell.length_a   1.000
_cell.length_b   1.000
_cell.length_c   1.000
_cell.angle_alpha   90.00
_cell.angle_beta   90.00
_cell.angle_gamma   90.00
#
_symmetry.space_group_name_H-M   'P 1'
#
loop_
_entity.id
_entity.type
_entity.pdbx_description
1 polymer ?
#
loop_
_entity_poly.entity_id
_entity_poly.type
_entity_poly.pdbx_seq_one_letter_code
_entity_poly.pdbx_strand_id
1 'polypeptide(L)'
;MALAMEHGTKLEGPVLPIQVLGSGPFINAAVDNGVERAAKLLGMSVDEVKNRTTISGAVEIGRPPGFVQINLLVPHDRLERLGILHLVEAAYGEPQGW
;
A
#
# COMPACT_ATOMS: atom_id res chain seq x y z
N MET A 1 21.95 -4.63 4.31
CA MET A 1 22.55 -3.34 4.74
C MET A 1 23.81 -2.97 3.96
N ALA A 2 24.82 -3.84 3.83
CA ALA A 2 26.06 -3.54 3.09
C ALA A 2 25.82 -3.04 1.65
N LEU A 3 24.97 -3.73 0.88
CA LEU A 3 24.64 -3.34 -0.50
C LEU A 3 23.93 -1.98 -0.60
N ALA A 4 23.04 -1.67 0.35
CA ALA A 4 22.33 -0.38 0.36
C ALA A 4 23.31 0.78 0.60
N MET A 5 24.24 0.62 1.56
CA MET A 5 25.29 1.60 1.82
C MET A 5 26.24 1.78 0.64
N GLU A 6 26.63 0.69 -0.03
CA GLU A 6 27.50 0.74 -1.22
C GLU A 6 26.89 1.56 -2.36
N HIS A 7 25.56 1.49 -2.52
CA HIS A 7 24.84 2.24 -3.55
C HIS A 7 24.26 3.58 -3.07
N GLY A 8 24.59 4.03 -1.85
CA GLY A 8 24.08 5.30 -1.30
C GLY A 8 22.56 5.34 -1.12
N THR A 9 21.92 4.17 -0.99
CA THR A 9 20.48 4.05 -0.77
C THR A 9 20.17 3.61 0.66
N LYS A 10 18.93 3.82 1.10
CA LYS A 10 18.45 3.37 2.41
C LYS A 10 17.55 2.17 2.21
N LEU A 11 17.64 1.21 3.14
CA LEU A 11 16.60 0.21 3.25
C LEU A 11 15.34 0.91 3.72
N GLU A 12 14.24 0.64 3.01
CA GLU A 12 12.93 1.02 3.50
C GLU A 12 12.62 0.15 4.73
N GLY A 13 11.98 0.76 5.73
CA GLY A 13 11.73 0.09 7.01
C GLY A 13 10.70 -1.04 6.87
N PRO A 14 10.38 -1.69 7.99
CA PRO A 14 9.43 -2.78 7.99
C PRO A 14 8.10 -2.35 7.37
N VAL A 15 7.50 -3.26 6.62
CA VAL A 15 6.25 -2.99 5.90
C VAL A 15 5.09 -3.77 6.51
N LEU A 16 3.92 -3.16 6.53
CA LEU A 16 2.69 -3.77 7.03
C LEU A 16 1.55 -3.61 6.01
N PRO A 17 0.57 -4.54 5.99
CA PRO A 17 -0.48 -4.52 4.99
C PRO A 17 -1.51 -3.42 5.26
N ILE A 18 -1.99 -2.80 4.18
CA ILE A 18 -3.20 -1.97 4.19
C ILE A 18 -4.07 -2.32 2.99
N GLN A 19 -5.37 -2.11 3.14
CA GLN A 19 -6.34 -2.19 2.07
C GLN A 19 -6.99 -0.82 1.84
N VAL A 20 -7.01 -0.38 0.59
CA VAL A 20 -7.72 0.84 0.15
C VAL A 20 -8.83 0.46 -0.81
N LEU A 21 -10.03 0.98 -0.57
CA LEU A 21 -11.19 0.70 -1.41
C LEU A 21 -11.27 1.68 -2.58
N GLY A 22 -11.49 1.14 -3.78
CA GLY A 22 -11.76 1.90 -5.00
C GLY A 22 -13.20 1.67 -5.48
N SER A 23 -13.83 2.71 -5.99
CA SER A 23 -15.21 2.65 -6.51
C SER A 23 -15.37 3.48 -7.77
N GLY A 24 -16.17 3.00 -8.71
CA GLY A 24 -16.44 3.69 -9.96
C GLY A 24 -17.63 3.08 -10.72
N PRO A 25 -18.03 3.67 -11.86
CA PRO A 25 -19.10 3.14 -12.69
C PRO A 25 -18.79 1.76 -13.31
N PHE A 26 -17.51 1.43 -13.46
CA PHE A 26 -17.01 0.15 -13.99
C PHE A 26 -15.63 -0.17 -13.40
N ILE A 27 -15.12 -1.38 -13.68
CA ILE A 27 -13.95 -1.94 -13.01
C ILE A 27 -12.69 -1.07 -13.17
N ASN A 28 -12.39 -0.64 -14.39
CA ASN A 28 -11.20 0.18 -14.65
C ASN A 28 -11.27 1.52 -13.88
N ALA A 29 -12.42 2.20 -13.89
CA ALA A 29 -12.61 3.44 -13.14
C ALA A 29 -12.49 3.22 -11.62
N ALA A 30 -12.94 2.06 -11.11
CA ALA A 30 -12.80 1.73 -9.70
C ALA A 30 -11.33 1.48 -9.31
N VAL A 31 -10.54 0.84 -10.19
CA VAL A 31 -9.10 0.64 -10.01
C VAL A 31 -8.36 1.96 -10.01
N ASP A 32 -8.58 2.81 -11.01
CA ASP A 32 -7.95 4.14 -11.08
C ASP A 32 -8.27 4.95 -9.82
N ASN A 33 -9.54 4.96 -9.39
CA ASN A 33 -9.97 5.61 -8.16
C ASN A 33 -9.27 5.04 -6.90
N GLY A 34 -9.17 3.72 -6.79
CA GLY A 34 -8.52 3.06 -5.65
C GLY A 34 -7.03 3.37 -5.56
N VAL A 35 -6.33 3.33 -6.70
CA VAL A 35 -4.90 3.64 -6.79
C VAL A 35 -4.63 5.11 -6.48
N GLU A 36 -5.40 6.04 -7.05
CA GLU A 36 -5.26 7.47 -6.76
C GLU A 36 -5.54 7.78 -5.28
N ARG A 37 -6.55 7.14 -4.70
CA ARG A 37 -6.89 7.27 -3.29
C ARG A 37 -5.76 6.77 -2.40
N ALA A 38 -5.18 5.61 -2.71
CA ALA A 38 -4.04 5.07 -1.99
C ALA A 38 -2.81 5.98 -2.12
N ALA A 39 -2.54 6.50 -3.32
CA ALA A 39 -1.42 7.41 -3.57
C ALA A 39 -1.54 8.69 -2.74
N LYS A 40 -2.74 9.30 -2.74
CA LYS A 40 -3.06 10.47 -1.93
C LYS A 40 -2.98 10.20 -0.43
N LEU A 41 -3.53 9.07 0.02
CA LEU A 41 -3.53 8.68 1.44
C LEU A 41 -2.10 8.45 1.94
N LEU A 42 -1.29 7.71 1.19
CA LEU A 42 0.05 7.29 1.61
C LEU A 42 1.14 8.32 1.29
N GLY A 43 0.81 9.40 0.57
CA GLY A 43 1.80 10.37 0.07
C GLY A 43 2.80 9.72 -0.90
N MET A 44 2.33 8.79 -1.72
CA MET A 44 3.12 8.07 -2.73
C MET A 44 2.75 8.56 -4.14
N SER A 45 3.59 8.26 -5.13
CA SER A 45 3.17 8.41 -6.52
C SER A 45 2.19 7.31 -6.92
N VAL A 46 1.39 7.55 -7.95
CA VAL A 46 0.51 6.53 -8.54
C VAL A 46 1.31 5.32 -9.01
N ASP A 47 2.49 5.54 -9.59
CA ASP A 47 3.36 4.47 -10.08
C ASP A 47 3.95 3.64 -8.94
N GLU A 48 4.29 4.27 -7.81
CA GLU A 48 4.73 3.56 -6.62
C GLU A 48 3.62 2.65 -6.06
N VAL A 49 2.38 3.16 -5.98
CA VAL A 49 1.23 2.34 -5.56
C VAL A 49 0.99 1.18 -6.52
N LYS A 50 1.00 1.41 -7.84
CA LYS A 50 0.85 0.35 -8.85
C LYS A 50 1.94 -0.72 -8.71
N ASN A 51 3.20 -0.30 -8.52
CA ASN A 51 4.31 -1.22 -8.36
C ASN A 51 4.16 -2.05 -7.08
N ARG A 52 3.88 -1.42 -5.93
CA ARG A 52 3.66 -2.13 -4.67
C ARG A 52 2.47 -3.08 -4.75
N THR A 53 1.35 -2.64 -5.31
CA THR A 53 0.15 -3.47 -5.51
C THR A 53 0.47 -4.68 -6.42
N THR A 54 1.40 -4.56 -7.36
CA THR A 54 1.80 -5.66 -8.26
C THR A 54 2.76 -6.63 -7.58
N ILE A 55 3.73 -6.13 -6.81
CA ILE A 55 4.83 -6.92 -6.26
C ILE A 55 4.49 -7.55 -4.91
N SER A 56 3.84 -6.80 -4.02
CA SER A 56 3.58 -7.20 -2.63
C SER A 56 2.08 -7.21 -2.28
N GLY A 57 1.22 -7.11 -3.28
CA GLY A 57 -0.18 -6.83 -3.10
C GLY A 57 -1.08 -7.49 -4.13
N ALA A 58 -2.28 -6.93 -4.27
CA ALA A 58 -3.23 -7.33 -5.29
C ALA A 58 -4.29 -6.26 -5.52
N VAL A 59 -4.89 -6.28 -6.72
CA VAL A 59 -6.18 -5.63 -6.99
C VAL A 59 -7.25 -6.72 -7.01
N GLU A 60 -8.16 -6.67 -6.06
CA GLU A 60 -9.25 -7.65 -5.95
C GLU A 60 -10.59 -7.03 -6.32
N ILE A 61 -11.41 -7.78 -7.06
CA ILE A 61 -12.78 -7.36 -7.40
C ILE A 61 -13.66 -7.64 -6.19
N GLY A 62 -14.10 -6.59 -5.49
CA GLY A 62 -15.02 -6.74 -4.37
C GLY A 62 -16.46 -6.92 -4.83
N ARG A 63 -16.96 -6.05 -5.71
CA ARG A 63 -18.33 -6.13 -6.25
C ARG A 63 -18.44 -5.54 -7.66
N PRO A 64 -18.84 -6.33 -8.67
CA PRO A 64 -19.16 -5.80 -9.99
C PRO A 64 -20.35 -4.81 -9.95
N PRO A 65 -20.42 -3.81 -10.84
CA PRO A 65 -19.48 -3.57 -11.95
C PRO A 65 -18.24 -2.74 -11.58
N GLY A 66 -18.14 -2.15 -10.37
CA GLY A 66 -17.13 -1.12 -10.11
C GLY A 66 -16.80 -0.89 -8.64
N PHE A 67 -16.47 -1.95 -7.92
CA PHE A 67 -15.90 -1.87 -6.57
C PHE A 67 -14.72 -2.82 -6.45
N VAL A 68 -13.57 -2.29 -6.01
CA VAL A 68 -12.29 -3.00 -5.92
C VAL A 68 -11.59 -2.73 -4.60
N GLN A 69 -10.70 -3.63 -4.24
CA GLN A 69 -9.80 -3.53 -3.11
C GLN A 69 -8.36 -3.47 -3.63
N ILE A 70 -7.62 -2.45 -3.22
CA ILE A 70 -6.19 -2.29 -3.49
C ILE A 70 -5.44 -2.70 -2.24
N ASN A 71 -4.78 -3.85 -2.28
CA ASN A 71 -3.95 -4.36 -1.19
C ASN A 71 -2.49 -4.11 -1.52
N LEU A 72 -1.72 -3.65 -0.54
CA LEU A 72 -0.29 -3.42 -0.67
C LEU A 72 0.39 -3.40 0.70
N LEU A 73 1.69 -3.71 0.72
CA LEU A 73 2.53 -3.50 1.89
C LEU A 73 3.09 -2.07 1.89
N VAL A 74 2.96 -1.40 3.03
CA VAL A 74 3.32 0.01 3.22
C VAL A 74 4.36 0.14 4.33
N PRO A 75 5.37 1.01 4.15
CA PRO A 75 6.36 1.31 5.19
C PRO A 75 5.72 1.81 6.50
N HIS A 76 6.27 1.34 7.62
CA HIS A 76 5.88 1.70 8.97
C HIS A 76 5.79 3.21 9.21
N ASP A 77 6.77 3.98 8.72
CA ASP A 77 6.83 5.44 8.87
C ASP A 77 5.63 6.15 8.23
N ARG A 78 5.10 5.62 7.13
CA ARG A 78 3.90 6.18 6.48
C ARG A 78 2.63 5.85 7.26
N LEU A 79 2.53 4.64 7.82
CA LEU A 79 1.41 4.25 8.67
C LEU A 79 1.41 5.01 9.99
N GLU A 80 2.59 5.32 10.53
CA GLU A 80 2.78 6.16 11.72
C GLU A 80 2.29 7.59 11.46
N ARG A 81 2.69 8.19 10.33
CA ARG A 81 2.20 9.53 9.92
C ARG A 81 0.69 9.59 9.72
N LEU A 82 0.07 8.47 9.33
CA LEU A 82 -1.38 8.35 9.22
C LEU A 82 -2.09 8.13 10.56
N GLY A 83 -1.35 7.86 11.64
CA GLY A 83 -1.90 7.60 12.96
C GLY A 83 -2.61 6.25 13.10
N ILE A 84 -2.49 5.36 12.10
CA ILE A 84 -3.20 4.06 12.07
C ILE A 84 -2.29 2.87 12.39
N LEU A 85 -0.97 3.10 12.51
CA LEU A 85 0.01 2.04 12.73
C LEU A 85 -0.39 1.07 13.84
N HIS A 86 -0.79 1.60 15.00
CA HIS A 86 -1.22 0.81 16.15
C HIS A 86 -2.39 -0.14 15.84
N LEU A 87 -3.30 0.23 14.93
CA LEU A 87 -4.41 -0.63 14.49
C LEU A 87 -3.89 -1.78 13.62
N VAL A 88 -2.92 -1.50 12.76
CA VAL A 88 -2.32 -2.49 11.87
C VAL A 88 -1.48 -3.49 12.67
N GLU A 89 -0.67 -3.01 13.61
CA GLU A 89 0.11 -3.86 14.53
C GLU A 89 -0.80 -4.69 15.44
N ALA A 90 -1.92 -4.14 15.91
CA ALA A 90 -2.90 -4.92 16.69
C ALA A 90 -3.54 -6.05 15.87
N ALA A 91 -3.75 -5.84 14.56
CA ALA A 91 -4.38 -6.83 13.68
C ALA A 91 -3.39 -7.88 13.14
N TYR A 92 -2.16 -7.48 12.84
CA TYR A 92 -1.18 -8.32 12.12
C TYR A 92 0.10 -8.61 12.92
N GLY A 93 0.26 -8.02 14.11
CA GLY A 93 1.47 -8.09 14.92
C GLY A 93 2.52 -7.07 14.52
N GLU A 94 3.58 -6.98 15.33
CA GLU A 94 4.77 -6.21 14.97
C GLU A 94 5.47 -6.86 13.76
N PRO A 95 6.01 -6.06 12.84
CA PRO A 95 6.64 -6.59 11.64
C PRO A 95 7.86 -7.46 11.99
N GLN A 96 7.84 -8.72 11.56
CA GLN A 96 8.94 -9.67 11.74
C GLN A 96 9.88 -9.63 10.53
N GLY A 97 10.72 -8.60 10.45
CA GLY A 97 11.78 -8.51 9.43
C GLY A 97 11.93 -7.12 8.79
N TRP A 98 13.11 -6.93 8.17
CA TRP A 98 13.82 -5.68 7.80
C TRP A 98 12.96 -4.43 7.60
#